data_AF-A0A7J5ZBD1-F1
#
_entry.id   AF-A0A7J5ZBD1-F1
#
_cell.length_a   1.000
_cell.length_b   1.000
_cell.length_c   1.000
_cell.angle_alpha   90.00
_cell.angle_beta   90.00
_cell.angle_gamma   90.00
#
_symmetry.space_group_name_H-M   'P 1'
#
loop_
_entity.id
_entity.type
_entity.pdbx_description
1 polymer ?
#
loop_
_entity_poly.entity_id
_entity_poly.type
_entity_poly.pdbx_seq_one_letter_code
_entity_poly.pdbx_strand_id
1 'polypeptide(L)'
;MFTSQFKCEIMLKLAMQTSPYAKLLLSAMNSSGCKVIRDRHFACEDCDGSVSGGFDVASSQIVLCQNNIHQQSHMNRVVTHELIHAFDHCRAHVDWFNNLRHLACSEECVRGRALRSILAVRKISAEEAQKIVDEVFDSCSNDHAPFGRIPHGSKDAEFAYRDHESRDRYNTNL
;
A
#
# COMPACT_ATOMS: atom_id res chain seq x y z
N MET A 1 19.28 11.23 24.12
CA MET A 1 19.14 11.51 22.68
C MET A 1 18.31 10.40 22.07
N PHE A 2 17.12 10.69 21.54
CA PHE A 2 16.32 9.70 20.81
C PHE A 2 16.87 9.60 19.38
N THR A 3 17.25 8.41 18.93
CA THR A 3 17.71 8.18 17.56
C THR A 3 16.54 8.32 16.57
N SER A 4 16.83 8.72 15.32
CA SER A 4 15.84 8.80 14.23
C SER A 4 15.09 7.48 14.03
N GLN A 5 15.81 6.36 14.16
CA GLN A 5 15.27 5.01 14.07
C GLN A 5 14.22 4.73 15.16
N PHE A 6 14.47 5.13 16.40
CA PHE A 6 13.49 4.98 17.48
C PHE A 6 12.20 5.80 17.23
N LYS A 7 12.33 6.97 16.59
CA LYS A 7 11.18 7.78 16.19
C LYS A 7 10.36 7.09 15.09
N CYS A 8 11.01 6.53 14.07
CA CYS A 8 10.33 5.82 12.98
C CYS A 8 9.52 4.63 13.52
N GLU A 9 10.13 3.79 14.36
CA GLU A 9 9.47 2.63 14.97
C GLU A 9 8.24 2.99 15.80
N ILE A 10 8.32 4.06 16.60
CA ILE A 10 7.16 4.56 17.38
C ILE A 10 6.05 5.01 16.44
N MET A 11 6.39 5.78 15.40
CA MET A 11 5.40 6.31 14.47
C MET A 11 4.76 5.19 13.65
N LEU A 12 5.53 4.19 13.23
CA LEU A 12 5.03 2.99 12.57
C LEU A 12 4.08 2.22 13.48
N LYS A 13 4.48 1.95 14.73
CA LYS A 13 3.62 1.29 15.71
C LYS A 13 2.30 2.03 15.89
N LEU A 14 2.35 3.36 16.01
CA LEU A 14 1.16 4.19 16.15
C LEU A 14 0.28 4.14 14.88
N ALA A 15 0.89 4.17 13.69
CA ALA A 15 0.18 4.06 12.42
C ALA A 15 -0.58 2.72 12.31
N MET A 16 0.07 1.60 12.59
CA MET A 16 -0.55 0.27 12.56
C MET A 16 -1.68 0.11 13.59
N GLN A 17 -1.56 0.78 14.75
CA GLN A 17 -2.53 0.65 15.84
C GLN A 17 -3.73 1.58 15.71
N THR A 18 -3.56 2.75 15.08
CA THR A 18 -4.56 3.83 15.12
C THR A 18 -5.08 4.26 13.75
N SER A 19 -4.38 3.98 12.65
CA SER A 19 -4.89 4.28 11.32
C SER A 19 -5.96 3.26 10.92
N PRO A 20 -7.22 3.66 10.71
CA PRO A 20 -8.26 2.74 10.25
C PRO A 20 -7.90 2.09 8.91
N TYR A 21 -7.22 2.83 8.04
CA TYR A 21 -6.74 2.32 6.76
C TYR A 21 -5.72 1.19 6.95
N ALA A 22 -4.70 1.41 7.78
CA ALA A 22 -3.67 0.40 8.03
C ALA A 22 -4.27 -0.84 8.72
N LYS A 23 -5.16 -0.65 9.70
CA LYS A 23 -5.85 -1.76 10.38
C LYS A 23 -6.66 -2.61 9.41
N LEU A 24 -7.40 -1.97 8.51
CA LEU A 24 -8.17 -2.67 7.47
C LEU A 24 -7.26 -3.49 6.58
N LEU A 25 -6.20 -2.89 6.04
CA LEU A 25 -5.24 -3.60 5.16
C LEU A 25 -4.57 -4.76 5.89
N LEU A 26 -4.11 -4.56 7.13
CA LEU A 26 -3.50 -5.62 7.93
C LEU A 26 -4.48 -6.78 8.21
N SER A 27 -5.75 -6.47 8.48
CA SER A 27 -6.80 -7.48 8.67
C SER A 27 -7.07 -8.24 7.37
N ALA A 28 -7.28 -7.52 6.26
CA ALA A 28 -7.52 -8.12 4.95
C ALA A 28 -6.36 -8.98 4.46
N MET A 29 -5.11 -8.55 4.68
CA MET A 29 -3.92 -9.34 4.38
C MET A 29 -3.85 -10.61 5.21
N ASN A 30 -4.20 -10.55 6.50
CA ASN A 30 -4.26 -11.73 7.36
C ASN A 30 -5.35 -12.72 6.89
N SER A 31 -6.55 -12.23 6.55
CA SER A 31 -7.65 -13.05 6.01
C SER A 31 -7.36 -13.61 4.62
N SER A 32 -6.48 -12.96 3.86
CA SER A 32 -5.97 -13.45 2.55
C SER A 32 -4.78 -14.42 2.68
N GLY A 33 -4.34 -14.76 3.90
CA GLY A 33 -3.24 -15.68 4.15
C GLY A 33 -1.83 -15.06 4.13
N CYS A 34 -1.72 -13.74 3.96
CA CYS A 34 -0.45 -13.00 3.92
C CYS A 34 -0.24 -12.19 5.20
N LYS A 35 -0.08 -12.88 6.33
CA LYS A 35 0.04 -12.23 7.63
C LYS A 35 1.24 -11.29 7.70
N VAL A 36 0.98 -10.00 7.91
CA VAL A 36 2.01 -8.98 8.13
C VAL A 36 2.43 -8.92 9.59
N ILE A 37 3.70 -9.17 9.83
CA ILE A 37 4.41 -9.07 11.11
C ILE A 37 5.30 -7.83 11.08
N ARG A 38 5.08 -6.86 11.97
CA ARG A 38 5.82 -5.59 12.03
C ARG A 38 7.33 -5.79 11.91
N ASP A 39 7.92 -6.55 12.84
CA ASP A 39 9.38 -6.68 12.98
C ASP A 39 10.05 -7.46 11.85
N ARG A 40 9.27 -8.09 10.97
CA ARG A 40 9.79 -8.84 9.80
C ARG A 40 9.52 -8.13 8.48
N HIS A 41 8.37 -7.47 8.37
CA HIS A 41 7.89 -6.90 7.11
C HIS A 41 8.10 -5.39 7.03
N PHE A 42 8.51 -4.71 8.10
CA PHE A 42 8.83 -3.28 8.05
C PHE A 42 10.29 -3.04 8.43
N ALA A 43 10.92 -2.10 7.71
CA ALA A 43 12.27 -1.64 7.98
C ALA A 43 12.31 -0.11 7.93
N CYS A 44 12.81 0.51 8.99
CA CYS A 44 13.07 1.95 9.03
C CYS A 44 14.52 2.20 8.59
N GLU A 45 14.69 2.84 7.44
CA GLU A 45 15.99 3.04 6.79
C GLU A 45 16.22 4.52 6.45
N ASP A 46 17.49 4.91 6.30
CA ASP A 46 17.85 6.19 5.67
C ASP A 46 17.97 5.97 4.15
N CYS A 47 17.20 6.74 3.37
CA CYS A 47 17.14 6.60 1.92
C CYS A 47 17.78 7.79 1.21
N ASP A 48 18.38 7.52 0.05
CA ASP A 48 18.79 8.57 -0.88
C ASP A 48 17.58 9.07 -1.71
N GLY A 49 17.45 10.38 -1.85
CA GLY A 49 16.37 11.01 -2.64
C GLY A 49 15.12 11.37 -1.83
N SER A 50 14.02 11.66 -2.53
CA SER A 50 12.79 12.22 -1.95
C SER A 50 11.68 11.18 -1.72
N VAL A 51 11.97 9.89 -1.84
CA VAL A 51 11.00 8.82 -1.61
C VAL A 51 10.78 8.63 -0.10
N SER A 52 9.53 8.36 0.30
CA SER A 52 9.19 8.21 1.71
C SER A 52 9.03 6.75 2.13
N GLY A 53 8.85 5.84 1.18
CA GLY A 53 8.83 4.41 1.43
C GLY A 53 8.85 3.62 0.12
N GLY A 54 8.78 2.30 0.25
CA GLY A 54 8.63 1.38 -0.87
C GLY A 54 8.34 -0.04 -0.39
N PHE A 55 7.64 -0.80 -1.21
CA PHE A 55 7.45 -2.23 -1.03
C PHE A 55 8.43 -3.03 -1.90
N ASP A 56 9.35 -3.75 -1.25
CA ASP A 56 10.20 -4.74 -1.91
C ASP A 56 9.48 -6.08 -2.01
N VAL A 57 9.13 -6.43 -3.23
CA VAL A 57 8.45 -7.67 -3.60
C VAL A 57 9.31 -8.90 -3.27
N ALA A 58 10.62 -8.83 -3.51
CA ALA A 58 11.51 -9.99 -3.41
C ALA A 58 11.65 -10.47 -1.96
N SER A 59 11.75 -9.52 -1.03
CA SER A 59 11.81 -9.80 0.41
C SER A 59 10.47 -9.67 1.11
N SER A 60 9.41 -9.25 0.41
CA SER A 60 8.11 -8.88 1.00
C SER A 60 8.30 -7.94 2.20
N GLN A 61 9.12 -6.90 2.04
CA GLN A 61 9.37 -5.89 3.07
C GLN A 61 8.90 -4.51 2.62
N ILE A 62 8.40 -3.74 3.57
CA ILE A 62 8.03 -2.35 3.46
C ILE A 62 9.17 -1.54 4.08
N VAL A 63 9.88 -0.79 3.25
CA VAL A 63 10.92 0.13 3.68
C VAL A 63 10.29 1.50 3.92
N LEU A 64 10.60 2.10 5.07
CA LEU A 64 10.16 3.43 5.47
C LEU A 64 11.37 4.34 5.59
N CYS A 65 11.43 5.36 4.73
CA CYS A 65 12.56 6.28 4.68
C CYS A 65 12.45 7.32 5.80
N GLN A 66 13.04 7.01 6.95
CA GLN A 66 12.88 7.77 8.20
C GLN A 66 13.34 9.22 8.07
N ASN A 67 14.33 9.47 7.21
CA ASN A 67 14.87 10.79 6.92
C ASN A 67 13.91 11.67 6.11
N ASN A 68 12.89 11.08 5.46
CA ASN A 68 11.87 11.79 4.68
C ASN A 68 10.49 11.84 5.37
N ILE A 69 10.31 11.08 6.47
CA ILE A 69 9.06 11.04 7.23
C ILE A 69 9.20 11.78 8.57
N HIS A 70 8.65 13.00 8.64
CA HIS A 70 8.79 13.84 9.83
C HIS A 70 7.55 13.91 10.73
N GLN A 71 6.37 13.58 10.19
CA GLN A 71 5.07 13.75 10.86
C GLN A 71 4.26 12.45 10.86
N GLN A 72 3.45 12.23 11.91
CA GLN A 72 2.62 11.02 12.03
C GLN A 72 1.60 10.91 10.89
N SER A 73 1.04 12.02 10.44
CA SER A 73 0.14 12.07 9.29
C SER A 73 0.84 11.58 8.01
N HIS A 74 2.12 11.91 7.83
CA HIS A 74 2.91 11.45 6.70
C HIS A 74 3.19 9.94 6.82
N MET A 75 3.61 9.47 8.01
CA MET A 75 3.80 8.04 8.27
C MET A 75 2.53 7.23 7.99
N ASN A 76 1.38 7.69 8.47
CA ASN A 76 0.11 7.01 8.24
C ASN A 76 -0.19 6.84 6.75
N ARG A 77 0.12 7.86 5.93
CA ARG A 77 -0.06 7.82 4.48
C ARG A 77 0.91 6.84 3.83
N VAL A 78 2.20 6.91 4.16
CA VAL A 78 3.22 6.02 3.60
C VAL A 78 2.92 4.57 3.96
N VAL A 79 2.69 4.26 5.25
CA VAL A 79 2.35 2.90 5.69
C VAL A 79 1.10 2.37 5.00
N THR A 80 0.06 3.20 4.85
CA THR A 80 -1.15 2.80 4.13
C THR A 80 -0.84 2.49 2.67
N HIS A 81 -0.08 3.35 2.00
CA HIS A 81 0.29 3.20 0.60
C HIS A 81 1.12 1.92 0.36
N GLU A 82 2.16 1.70 1.15
CA GLU A 82 3.00 0.50 1.01
C GLU A 82 2.25 -0.79 1.40
N LEU A 83 1.28 -0.71 2.31
CA LEU A 83 0.39 -1.84 2.62
C LEU A 83 -0.58 -2.15 1.48
N ILE A 84 -1.01 -1.15 0.69
CA ILE A 84 -1.79 -1.40 -0.53
C ILE A 84 -0.94 -2.19 -1.52
N HIS A 85 0.31 -1.77 -1.77
CA HIS A 85 1.23 -2.52 -2.63
C HIS A 85 1.42 -3.96 -2.14
N ALA A 86 1.64 -4.13 -0.84
CA ALA A 86 1.79 -5.46 -0.24
C ALA A 86 0.51 -6.31 -0.35
N PHE A 87 -0.67 -5.71 -0.15
CA PHE A 87 -1.96 -6.39 -0.27
C PHE A 87 -2.25 -6.81 -1.72
N ASP A 88 -2.01 -5.92 -2.69
CA ASP A 88 -2.20 -6.23 -4.10
C ASP A 88 -1.27 -7.34 -4.54
N HIS A 89 0.01 -7.30 -4.14
CA HIS A 89 0.94 -8.41 -4.40
C HIS A 89 0.44 -9.74 -3.85
N CYS A 90 -0.05 -9.74 -2.61
CA CYS A 90 -0.61 -10.92 -1.95
C CYS A 90 -1.86 -11.47 -2.66
N ARG A 91 -2.87 -10.62 -2.90
CA ARG A 91 -4.19 -11.05 -3.38
C ARG A 91 -4.18 -11.35 -4.88
N ALA A 92 -3.57 -10.47 -5.67
CA ALA A 92 -3.65 -10.52 -7.12
C ALA A 92 -2.43 -11.18 -7.78
N HIS A 93 -1.47 -11.71 -7.00
CA HIS A 93 -0.21 -12.28 -7.51
C HIS A 93 0.48 -11.31 -8.49
N VAL A 94 0.52 -10.03 -8.11
CA VAL A 94 0.96 -8.92 -8.97
C VAL A 94 2.43 -9.13 -9.36
N ASP A 95 2.71 -8.95 -10.65
CA ASP A 95 4.03 -9.12 -11.24
C ASP A 95 4.58 -7.73 -11.58
N TRP A 96 5.29 -7.17 -10.61
CA TRP A 96 5.80 -5.81 -10.62
C TRP A 96 6.91 -5.59 -11.65
N PHE A 97 7.61 -6.65 -12.06
CA PHE A 97 8.83 -6.57 -12.88
C PHE A 97 8.65 -7.06 -14.31
N ASN A 98 7.68 -7.92 -14.58
CA ASN A 98 7.44 -8.42 -15.94
C ASN A 98 6.08 -8.04 -16.49
N ASN A 99 5.17 -7.50 -15.67
CA ASN A 99 3.85 -7.11 -16.13
C ASN A 99 3.52 -5.63 -15.86
N LEU A 100 3.62 -4.82 -16.90
CA LEU A 100 3.31 -3.38 -16.86
C LEU A 100 1.84 -3.09 -16.55
N ARG A 101 0.92 -4.02 -16.87
CA ARG A 101 -0.50 -3.92 -16.54
C ARG A 101 -0.73 -4.00 -15.03
N HIS A 102 -0.01 -4.89 -14.38
CA HIS A 102 -0.05 -5.09 -12.93
C HIS A 102 0.49 -3.85 -12.19
N LEU A 103 1.60 -3.29 -12.66
CA LEU A 103 2.15 -2.02 -12.14
C LEU A 103 1.20 -0.82 -12.37
N ALA A 104 0.46 -0.78 -13.48
CA ALA A 104 -0.51 0.27 -13.75
C ALA A 104 -1.70 0.25 -12.76
N CYS A 105 -1.99 -0.91 -12.15
CA CYS A 105 -3.11 -1.09 -11.24
C CYS A 105 -2.78 -0.78 -9.77
N SER A 106 -1.51 -0.85 -9.38
CA SER A 106 -1.06 -0.65 -8.00
C SER A 106 -0.83 0.81 -7.61
N GLU A 107 -0.57 1.69 -8.57
CA GLU A 107 -0.30 3.11 -8.32
C GLU A 107 -1.61 3.91 -8.23
N GLU A 108 -1.84 4.56 -7.09
CA GLU A 108 -3.03 5.39 -6.84
C GLU A 108 -3.06 6.65 -7.73
N CYS A 109 -3.51 6.50 -8.99
CA CYS A 109 -4.14 7.58 -9.75
C CYS A 109 -4.88 7.18 -11.02
N VAL A 110 -5.73 8.11 -11.43
CA VAL A 110 -6.70 8.02 -12.53
C VAL A 110 -6.03 8.19 -13.92
N ARG A 111 -4.98 7.41 -14.24
CA ARG A 111 -4.12 7.44 -15.46
C ARG A 111 -2.83 8.26 -15.38
N GLY A 112 -2.89 9.54 -15.03
CA GLY A 112 -1.71 10.44 -15.17
C GLY A 112 -0.52 10.13 -14.24
N ARG A 113 -0.74 9.65 -13.01
CA ARG A 113 0.38 9.21 -12.15
C ARG A 113 0.85 7.81 -12.52
N ALA A 114 -0.05 6.91 -12.92
CA ALA A 114 0.32 5.58 -13.41
C ALA A 114 1.29 5.70 -14.60
N LEU A 115 1.01 6.61 -15.55
CA LEU A 115 1.92 6.92 -16.66
C LEU A 115 3.30 7.37 -16.16
N ARG A 116 3.36 8.33 -15.23
CA ARG A 116 4.63 8.83 -14.68
C ARG A 116 5.41 7.76 -13.92
N SER A 117 4.73 6.91 -13.16
CA SER A 117 5.37 5.82 -12.41
C SER A 117 5.97 4.79 -13.37
N ILE A 118 5.20 4.35 -14.39
CA ILE A 118 5.70 3.43 -15.41
C ILE A 118 6.92 4.00 -16.14
N LEU A 119 6.87 5.27 -16.57
CA LEU A 119 7.99 5.91 -17.26
C LEU A 119 9.22 6.13 -16.36
N ALA A 120 9.04 6.20 -15.04
CA ALA A 120 10.14 6.32 -14.10
C ALA A 120 10.88 4.98 -13.90
N VAL A 121 10.16 3.86 -13.96
CA VAL A 121 10.73 2.52 -13.68
C VAL A 121 11.01 1.69 -14.93
N ARG A 122 10.50 2.09 -16.11
CA ARG A 122 10.57 1.30 -17.36
C ARG A 122 10.98 2.13 -18.55
N LYS A 123 11.83 1.56 -19.39
CA LYS A 123 12.32 2.18 -20.63
C LYS A 123 11.37 1.91 -21.79
N ILE A 124 10.18 2.49 -21.75
CA ILE A 124 9.16 2.42 -22.81
C ILE A 124 8.72 3.83 -23.23
N SER A 125 8.01 3.95 -24.35
CA SER A 125 7.49 5.25 -24.80
C SER A 125 6.29 5.69 -23.97
N ALA A 126 6.05 7.01 -23.90
CA ALA A 126 4.85 7.54 -23.24
C ALA A 126 3.56 7.03 -23.88
N GLU A 127 3.56 6.79 -25.20
CA GLU A 127 2.42 6.24 -25.94
C GLU A 127 2.14 4.79 -25.55
N GLU A 128 3.19 3.96 -25.46
CA GLU A 128 3.06 2.56 -25.04
C GLU A 128 2.61 2.46 -23.58
N ALA A 129 3.18 3.28 -22.70
CA ALA A 129 2.75 3.37 -21.31
C ALA A 129 1.28 3.82 -21.19
N GLN A 130 0.84 4.78 -22.01
CA GLN A 130 -0.55 5.24 -22.04
C GLN A 130 -1.50 4.11 -22.46
N LYS A 131 -1.15 3.35 -23.50
CA LYS A 131 -1.96 2.22 -23.98
C LYS A 131 -2.15 1.17 -22.87
N ILE A 132 -1.08 0.82 -22.16
CA ILE A 132 -1.12 -0.15 -21.06
C ILE A 132 -2.06 0.33 -19.95
N VAL A 133 -1.93 1.60 -19.56
CA VAL A 133 -2.79 2.21 -18.54
C VAL A 133 -4.24 2.19 -18.97
N ASP A 134 -4.53 2.56 -20.22
CA ASP A 134 -5.89 2.60 -20.77
C ASP A 134 -6.53 1.22 -20.83
N GLU A 135 -5.76 0.18 -21.17
CA GLU A 135 -6.24 -1.21 -21.26
C GLU A 135 -6.74 -1.77 -19.93
N VAL A 136 -6.16 -1.35 -18.80
CA VAL A 136 -6.52 -1.87 -17.46
C VAL A 136 -7.37 -0.90 -16.64
N PHE A 137 -7.57 0.32 -17.16
CA PHE A 137 -8.11 1.42 -16.38
C PHE A 137 -9.46 1.09 -15.76
N ASP A 138 -10.39 0.53 -16.55
CA ASP A 138 -11.74 0.25 -16.08
C ASP A 138 -11.76 -0.87 -15.03
N SER A 139 -10.93 -1.91 -15.19
CA SER A 139 -10.84 -2.97 -14.18
C SER A 139 -10.23 -2.47 -12.88
N CYS A 140 -9.16 -1.67 -12.96
CA CYS A 140 -8.39 -1.29 -11.78
C CYS A 140 -8.98 -0.08 -11.05
N SER A 141 -9.60 0.87 -11.76
CA SER A 141 -10.31 1.99 -11.12
C SER A 141 -11.60 1.57 -10.38
N ASN A 142 -12.15 0.41 -10.72
CA ASN A 142 -13.34 -0.15 -10.11
C ASN A 142 -13.03 -1.23 -9.04
N ASP A 143 -11.78 -1.65 -8.89
CA ASP A 143 -11.38 -2.52 -7.78
C ASP A 143 -11.12 -1.67 -6.52
N HIS A 144 -12.04 -1.72 -5.58
CA HIS A 144 -11.93 -0.99 -4.30
C HIS A 144 -11.54 -1.91 -3.15
N ALA A 145 -11.06 -3.13 -3.43
CA ALA A 145 -10.61 -4.03 -2.38
C ALA A 145 -9.42 -3.44 -1.60
N PRO A 146 -9.32 -3.68 -0.28
CA PRO A 146 -10.30 -4.37 0.58
C PRO A 146 -11.37 -3.43 1.15
N PHE A 147 -11.33 -2.14 0.81
CA PHE A 147 -12.21 -1.10 1.36
C PHE A 147 -13.67 -1.22 0.92
N GLY A 148 -13.93 -1.80 -0.25
CA GLY A 148 -15.26 -1.94 -0.86
C GLY A 148 -15.86 -0.62 -1.38
N ARG A 149 -15.44 0.52 -0.83
CA ARG A 149 -15.68 1.89 -1.34
C ARG A 149 -14.46 2.75 -1.03
N ILE A 150 -14.15 3.72 -1.88
CA ILE A 150 -13.04 4.66 -1.66
C ILE A 150 -13.33 5.52 -0.42
N PRO A 151 -12.55 5.41 0.68
CA PRO A 151 -12.82 6.19 1.87
C PRO A 151 -12.34 7.64 1.70
N HIS A 152 -13.24 8.62 1.85
CA HIS A 152 -12.90 10.04 1.70
C HIS A 152 -12.36 10.68 2.99
N GLY A 153 -12.29 9.90 4.07
CA GLY A 153 -11.69 10.33 5.33
C GLY A 153 -11.61 9.20 6.36
N SER A 154 -11.05 9.53 7.53
CA SER A 154 -10.82 8.55 8.60
C SER A 154 -12.10 7.88 9.11
N LYS A 155 -13.22 8.61 9.17
CA LYS A 155 -14.52 8.03 9.58
C LYS A 155 -15.02 6.99 8.59
N ASP A 156 -14.88 7.25 7.29
CA ASP A 156 -15.29 6.32 6.24
C ASP A 156 -14.41 5.07 6.26
N ALA A 157 -13.10 5.25 6.48
CA ALA A 157 -12.17 4.15 6.62
C ALA A 157 -12.45 3.30 7.87
N GLU A 158 -12.84 3.92 8.98
CA GLU A 158 -13.26 3.20 10.19
C GLU A 158 -14.53 2.39 9.93
N PHE A 159 -15.49 2.95 9.18
CA PHE A 159 -16.69 2.21 8.77
C PHE A 159 -16.33 1.02 7.88
N ALA A 160 -15.48 1.21 6.87
CA ALA A 160 -14.99 0.13 6.01
C ALA A 160 -14.28 -0.96 6.82
N TYR A 161 -13.48 -0.58 7.82
CA TYR A 161 -12.77 -1.51 8.68
C TYR A 161 -13.75 -2.36 9.50
N ARG A 162 -14.73 -1.72 10.12
CA ARG A 162 -15.76 -2.41 10.90
C ARG A 162 -16.63 -3.34 10.05
N ASP A 163 -16.97 -2.92 8.84
CA ASP A 163 -17.70 -3.74 7.88
C ASP A 163 -16.89 -5.00 7.51
N HIS A 164 -15.61 -4.83 7.17
CA HIS A 164 -14.69 -5.95 6.87
C HIS A 164 -14.60 -6.95 8.04
N GLU A 165 -14.32 -6.47 9.26
CA GLU A 165 -14.26 -7.31 10.46
C GLU A 165 -15.57 -8.05 10.73
N SER A 166 -16.71 -7.42 10.44
CA SER A 166 -18.01 -8.06 10.63
C SER A 166 -18.22 -9.22 9.66
N ARG A 167 -17.80 -9.07 8.39
CA ARG A 167 -17.90 -10.12 7.37
C ARG A 167 -17.00 -11.31 7.71
N ASP A 168 -15.78 -11.06 8.17
CA ASP A 168 -14.86 -12.12 8.59
C ASP A 168 -15.39 -12.92 9.78
N ARG A 169 -16.09 -12.27 10.73
CA ARG A 169 -16.78 -12.97 11.83
C ARG A 169 -17.92 -13.87 11.35
N TYR A 170 -18.68 -13.49 10.33
CA TYR A 170 -19.72 -14.38 9.80
C TYR A 170 -19.12 -15.57 9.05
N ASN A 171 -18.02 -15.36 8.32
CA ASN A 171 -17.35 -16.42 7.56
C ASN A 171 -16.56 -17.42 8.44
N THR A 172 -16.14 -17.02 9.63
CA THR A 172 -15.42 -17.89 10.60
C THR A 172 -16.35 -18.73 11.50
N ASN A 173 -17.67 -18.50 11.43
CA ASN A 173 -18.70 -19.26 12.16
C ASN A 173 -19.44 -20.27 11.26
N LEU A 174 -18.96 -20.50 10.04
CA LEU A 174 -19.37 -21.56 9.12
C LEU A 174 -18.27 -22.63 9.05
#